data_AF-A0A0E9PT14-F1
#
_entry.id   AF-A0A0E9PT14-F1
#
_cell.length_a   1.000
_cell.length_b   1.000
_cell.length_c   1.000
_cell.angle_alpha   90.00
_cell.angle_beta   90.00
_cell.angle_gamma   90.00
#
_symmetry.space_group_name_H-M   'P 1'
#
loop_
_entity.id
_entity.type
_entity.pdbx_description
1 polymer ?
#
loop_
_entity_poly.entity_id
_entity_poly.type
_entity_poly.pdbx_seq_one_letter_code
_entity_poly.pdbx_strand_id
1 'polypeptide(L)'
;MLTGEDQEDQATEDEYIVLSSKRSRYKTIPQLPEELDATTEKPVPMTTVKWQLRSAGLKGCVPVKKPLLCAVNKKKRFLWAKGPPTLDQRFWEKAV
;
A
#
# COMPACT_ATOMS: atom_id res chain seq x y z
N MET A 1 24.91 -24.10 -11.52
CA MET A 1 25.28 -22.76 -11.04
C MET A 1 24.51 -21.79 -11.92
N LEU A 2 23.72 -20.89 -11.34
CA LEU A 2 23.05 -19.83 -12.11
C LEU A 2 24.13 -18.85 -12.59
N THR A 3 24.09 -18.42 -13.84
CA THR A 3 25.05 -17.45 -14.39
C THR A 3 24.72 -16.05 -13.86
N GLY A 4 25.64 -15.08 -14.00
CA GLY A 4 25.42 -13.72 -13.51
C GLY A 4 24.19 -13.04 -14.15
N GLU A 5 23.90 -13.35 -15.41
CA GLU A 5 22.72 -12.85 -16.13
C GLU A 5 21.42 -13.36 -15.52
N ASP A 6 21.34 -14.66 -15.17
CA ASP A 6 20.18 -15.24 -14.48
C ASP A 6 19.89 -14.54 -13.13
N GLN A 7 20.92 -14.01 -12.47
CA GLN A 7 20.77 -13.29 -11.19
C GLN A 7 20.25 -11.87 -11.38
N GLU A 8 20.63 -11.19 -12.47
CA GLU A 8 20.15 -9.84 -12.80
C GLU A 8 18.67 -9.86 -13.23
N ASP A 9 18.28 -10.87 -14.00
CA ASP A 9 16.87 -11.06 -14.40
C ASP A 9 15.99 -11.29 -13.17
N GLN A 10 16.42 -12.15 -12.23
CA GLN A 10 15.69 -12.39 -10.99
C GLN A 10 15.60 -11.11 -10.13
N ALA A 11 16.66 -10.32 -10.02
CA ALA A 11 16.62 -9.08 -9.26
C ALA A 11 15.61 -8.08 -9.86
N THR A 12 15.50 -8.05 -11.19
CA THR A 12 14.57 -7.19 -11.92
C THR A 12 13.11 -7.62 -11.71
N GLU A 13 12.83 -8.92 -11.75
CA GLU A 13 11.52 -9.50 -11.44
C GLU A 13 11.09 -9.18 -9.99
N ASP A 14 12.02 -9.35 -9.04
CA ASP A 14 11.79 -9.08 -7.62
C ASP A 14 11.45 -7.61 -7.38
N GLU A 15 12.19 -6.71 -8.03
CA GLU A 15 11.93 -5.27 -7.96
C GLU A 15 10.56 -4.93 -8.57
N TYR A 16 10.21 -5.54 -9.71
CA TYR A 16 8.91 -5.37 -10.35
C TYR A 16 7.77 -5.78 -9.41
N ILE A 17 7.86 -6.92 -8.74
CA ILE A 17 6.87 -7.42 -7.78
C ILE A 17 6.68 -6.44 -6.61
N VAL A 18 7.77 -5.90 -6.08
CA VAL A 18 7.73 -4.93 -4.98
C VAL A 18 7.13 -3.60 -5.44
N LEU A 19 7.52 -3.08 -6.60
CA LEU A 19 7.04 -1.82 -7.15
C LEU A 19 5.56 -1.89 -7.53
N SER A 20 5.13 -2.97 -8.18
CA SER A 20 3.75 -3.18 -8.57
C SER A 20 2.81 -3.24 -7.35
N SER A 21 3.22 -3.91 -6.28
CA SER A 21 2.50 -3.91 -4.99
C SER A 21 2.44 -2.51 -4.34
N LYS A 22 3.55 -1.77 -4.32
CA LYS A 22 3.60 -0.40 -3.75
C LYS A 22 2.75 0.60 -4.54
N ARG A 23 2.72 0.49 -5.86
CA ARG A 23 1.92 1.36 -6.76
C ARG A 23 0.42 1.11 -6.60
N SER A 24 0.02 -0.15 -6.40
CA SER A 24 -1.39 -0.52 -6.23
C SER A 24 -1.61 -1.38 -4.99
N ARG A 25 -2.15 -0.75 -3.95
CA ARG A 25 -2.60 -1.40 -2.71
C ARG A 25 -3.69 -2.47 -2.90
N TYR A 26 -4.28 -2.57 -4.09
CA TYR A 26 -5.39 -3.50 -4.38
C TYR A 26 -4.92 -4.73 -5.16
N LYS A 27 -3.69 -4.75 -5.66
CA LYS A 27 -3.15 -5.94 -6.33
C LYS A 27 -3.02 -7.07 -5.32
N THR A 28 -3.65 -8.19 -5.64
CA THR A 28 -3.61 -9.39 -4.82
C THR A 28 -2.40 -10.25 -5.19
N ILE A 29 -1.98 -11.10 -4.27
CA ILE A 29 -0.86 -12.02 -4.47
C ILE A 29 -0.98 -12.86 -5.76
N PRO A 30 -2.15 -13.42 -6.17
CA PRO A 30 -2.24 -14.17 -7.42
C PRO A 30 -2.21 -13.29 -8.68
N GLN A 31 -2.59 -12.01 -8.60
CA GLN A 31 -2.58 -11.10 -9.75
C GLN A 31 -1.18 -10.61 -10.11
N LEU A 32 -0.26 -10.56 -9.14
CA LEU A 32 1.12 -10.15 -9.37
C LEU A 32 1.91 -11.09 -10.31
N PRO A 33 1.93 -12.43 -10.07
CA PRO A 33 2.58 -13.35 -11.00
C PRO A 33 1.81 -13.44 -12.31
N GLU A 34 0.48 -13.35 -12.33
CA GLU A 34 -0.29 -13.38 -13.59
C GLU A 34 0.14 -12.29 -14.59
N GLU A 35 0.44 -11.08 -14.11
CA GLU A 35 0.97 -10.00 -14.94
C GLU A 35 2.41 -10.24 -15.41
N LEU A 36 3.22 -10.91 -14.59
CA LEU A 36 4.63 -11.18 -14.87
C LEU A 36 4.80 -12.38 -15.80
N ASP A 37 4.04 -13.45 -15.56
CA ASP A 37 3.96 -14.67 -16.36
C ASP A 37 3.49 -14.37 -17.80
N ALA A 38 2.71 -13.31 -18.00
CA ALA A 38 2.32 -12.86 -19.34
C ALA A 38 3.50 -12.33 -20.18
N THR A 39 4.59 -11.92 -19.51
CA THR A 39 5.76 -11.29 -20.14
C THR A 39 6.98 -12.21 -20.14
N THR A 40 7.00 -13.21 -19.25
CA THR A 40 8.17 -14.02 -18.93
C THR A 40 7.90 -15.49 -19.26
N GLU A 41 8.88 -16.20 -19.82
CA GLU A 41 8.72 -17.62 -20.18
C GLU A 41 8.61 -18.55 -18.96
N LYS A 42 9.15 -18.11 -17.82
CA LYS A 42 9.19 -18.88 -16.58
C LYS A 42 8.11 -18.34 -15.63
N PRO A 43 7.13 -19.17 -15.23
CA PRO A 43 6.10 -18.73 -14.31
C PRO A 43 6.66 -18.60 -12.89
N VAL A 44 6.33 -17.50 -12.21
CA VAL A 44 6.79 -17.24 -10.83
C VAL A 44 5.81 -17.86 -9.83
N PRO A 45 6.25 -18.78 -8.96
CA PRO A 45 5.35 -19.41 -8.01
C PRO A 45 4.89 -18.41 -6.94
N MET A 46 3.62 -18.49 -6.55
CA MET A 46 3.01 -17.60 -5.55
C MET A 46 3.74 -17.56 -4.20
N THR A 47 4.40 -18.67 -3.83
CA THR A 47 5.20 -18.75 -2.59
C THR A 47 6.41 -17.83 -2.63
N THR A 48 7.07 -17.72 -3.79
CA THR A 48 8.21 -16.81 -4.02
C THR A 48 7.76 -15.37 -3.95
N VAL A 49 6.67 -15.01 -4.64
CA VAL A 49 6.05 -13.68 -4.56
C VAL A 49 5.74 -13.29 -3.11
N LYS A 50 5.13 -14.22 -2.36
CA LYS A 50 4.79 -13.99 -0.95
C LYS A 50 6.03 -13.79 -0.07
N TRP A 51 7.11 -14.52 -0.35
CA TRP A 51 8.36 -14.40 0.40
C TRP A 51 9.06 -13.07 0.10
N GLN A 52 9.14 -12.67 -1.17
CA GLN A 52 9.72 -11.39 -1.61
C GLN A 52 8.97 -10.18 -1.05
N LEU A 53 7.63 -10.21 -1.09
CA LEU A 53 6.83 -9.13 -0.49
C LEU A 53 7.11 -9.02 1.02
N ARG A 54 7.23 -10.16 1.72
CA ARG A 54 7.54 -10.19 3.14
C ARG A 54 8.96 -9.72 3.46
N SER A 55 9.95 -10.11 2.66
CA SER A 55 11.34 -9.65 2.84
C SER A 55 11.46 -8.14 2.60
N ALA A 56 10.67 -7.59 1.67
CA ALA A 56 10.52 -6.16 1.44
C ALA A 56 9.66 -5.43 2.51
N GLY A 57 9.17 -6.15 3.54
CA GLY A 57 8.36 -5.59 4.63
C GLY A 57 6.90 -5.29 4.26
N LEU A 58 6.44 -5.72 3.07
CA LEU A 58 5.06 -5.56 2.62
C LEU A 58 4.19 -6.67 3.23
N LYS A 59 3.14 -6.24 3.95
CA LYS A 59 2.15 -7.13 4.56
C LYS A 59 0.80 -6.91 3.90
N GLY A 60 0.08 -8.01 3.65
CA GLY A 60 -1.31 -7.93 3.20
C GLY A 60 -2.17 -7.33 4.31
N CYS A 61 -2.81 -6.20 4.03
CA CYS A 61 -3.73 -5.54 4.95
C CYS A 61 -5.03 -5.18 4.23
N VAL A 62 -6.15 -5.27 4.95
CA VAL A 62 -7.46 -4.87 4.42
C VAL A 62 -7.64 -3.36 4.62
N PRO A 63 -7.98 -2.59 3.57
CA PRO A 63 -8.26 -1.16 3.71
C PRO A 63 -9.49 -0.93 4.59
N VAL A 64 -9.34 -0.14 5.66
CA VAL A 64 -10.49 0.30 6.47
C VAL A 64 -11.31 1.32 5.67
N LYS A 65 -12.62 1.06 5.54
CA LYS A 65 -13.57 1.99 4.92
C LYS A 65 -13.68 3.23 5.82
N LYS A 66 -13.25 4.38 5.31
CA LYS A 66 -13.46 5.69 5.96
C LYS A 66 -14.63 6.41 5.28
N PRO A 67 -15.44 7.18 6.02
CA PRO A 67 -16.46 8.01 5.40
C PRO A 67 -15.80 9.00 4.43
N LEU A 68 -16.39 9.16 3.25
CA LEU A 68 -15.89 10.09 2.25
C LEU A 68 -16.02 11.52 2.78
N LEU A 69 -14.88 12.18 2.98
CA LEU A 69 -14.85 13.57 3.42
C LEU A 69 -14.71 14.48 2.22
N CYS A 70 -15.65 15.41 2.05
CA CYS A 70 -15.46 16.52 1.13
C CYS A 70 -14.29 17.40 1.59
N ALA A 71 -13.73 18.19 0.67
CA ALA A 71 -12.57 19.05 0.97
C ALA A 71 -12.82 20.01 2.15
N VAL A 72 -14.05 20.52 2.27
CA VAL A 72 -14.47 21.38 3.39
C VAL A 72 -14.39 20.63 4.73
N ASN A 73 -14.91 19.41 4.80
CA ASN A 73 -14.91 18.61 6.01
C ASN A 73 -13.50 18.17 6.43
N LYS A 74 -12.60 17.95 5.46
CA LYS A 74 -11.18 17.69 5.75
C LYS A 74 -10.52 18.89 6.44
N LYS A 75 -10.73 20.11 5.92
CA LYS A 75 -10.21 21.35 6.53
C LYS A 75 -10.74 21.55 7.95
N LYS A 76 -12.04 21.39 8.15
CA LYS A 76 -12.66 21.49 9.48
C LYS A 76 -12.07 20.48 10.48
N ARG A 77 -11.94 19.21 10.08
CA ARG A 77 -11.32 18.17 10.93
C ARG A 77 -9.85 18.43 11.22
N PHE A 78 -9.10 18.95 10.26
CA PHE A 78 -7.69 19.30 10.45
C PHE A 78 -7.54 20.46 11.44
N LEU A 79 -8.36 21.52 11.30
CA LEU A 79 -8.39 22.63 12.24
C LEU A 79 -8.81 22.17 13.64
N TRP A 80 -9.81 21.28 13.73
CA TRP A 80 -10.22 20.64 14.99
C TRP A 80 -9.07 19.85 15.63
N ALA A 81 -8.36 19.02 14.86
CA ALA A 81 -7.27 18.19 15.36
C ALA A 81 -6.03 18.99 15.80
N LYS A 82 -5.79 20.16 15.19
CA LYS A 82 -4.75 21.10 15.65
C LYS A 82 -5.09 21.77 16.98
N GLY A 83 -6.29 21.54 17.51
CA GLY A 83 -6.83 22.19 18.69
C GLY A 83 -7.40 23.57 18.34
N PRO A 84 -8.62 23.92 18.81
CA PRO A 84 -8.99 25.33 18.86
C PRO A 84 -8.06 26.03 19.89
N PRO A 85 -7.69 27.30 19.66
CA PRO A 85 -6.76 28.01 20.53
C PRO A 85 -7.19 28.08 22.01
N THR A 86 -8.48 27.91 22.31
CA THR A 86 -9.00 27.77 23.68
C THR A 86 -10.20 26.81 23.72
N LEU A 87 -10.01 25.62 24.31
CA LEU A 87 -11.08 24.70 24.70
C LEU A 87 -11.75 25.17 26.02
N ASP A 88 -12.22 26.41 26.04
CA ASP A 88 -12.85 26.99 27.24
C ASP A 88 -14.33 26.59 27.37
N GLN A 89 -14.88 26.71 28.59
CA GLN A 89 -16.27 26.38 28.93
C GLN A 89 -17.31 27.01 27.98
N ARG A 90 -17.05 28.23 27.50
CA ARG A 90 -17.89 28.96 26.51
C ARG A 90 -18.02 28.24 25.17
N PHE A 91 -17.03 27.43 24.78
CA PHE A 91 -17.09 26.63 23.56
C PHE A 91 -18.13 25.51 23.70
N TRP A 92 -18.18 24.85 24.86
CA TRP A 92 -19.10 23.75 25.15
C TRP A 92 -20.54 24.22 25.35
N GLU A 93 -20.74 25.40 25.96
CA GLU A 93 -22.06 26.04 26.09
C GLU A 93 -22.72 26.34 24.74
N LYS A 94 -21.92 26.52 23.68
CA LYS A 94 -22.41 26.81 22.32
C LYS A 94 -22.67 25.57 21.47
N ALA A 95 -22.20 24.41 21.92
CA ALA A 95 -22.28 23.15 21.19
C ALA A 95 -23.47 22.27 21.62
N VAL A 96 -24.11 22.59 22.74
CA VAL A 96 -25.40 22.05 23.22
C VAL A 96 -26.53 22.90 22.66
#